data_AF-A0A015NHS5-F1
#
_entry.id   AF-A0A015NHS5-F1
#
_cell.length_a   1.000
_cell.length_b   1.000
_cell.length_c   1.000
_cell.angle_alpha   90.00
_cell.angle_beta   90.00
_cell.angle_gamma   90.00
#
_symmetry.space_group_name_H-M   'P 1'
#
loop_
_entity.id
_entity.type
_entity.pdbx_description
1 polymer ?
#
loop_
_entity_poly.entity_id
_entity_poly.type
_entity_poly.pdbx_seq_one_letter_code
_entity_poly.pdbx_strand_id
1 'polypeptide(L)'
;MDDFTLISSSKAGMEFMLSITEEFYQINNTSANHNKYVLITNSLPLTSNSTLPPITFNLDLSSLNSVPSITITPISMTTSFRFLGVWFNIKSSRDFIKKQLKREEWD
;
A
#
# COMPACT_ATOMS: atom_id res chain seq x y z
N MET A 1 -8.81 11.82 -11.24
CA MET A 1 -7.63 11.13 -10.72
C MET A 1 -8.13 10.09 -9.75
N ASP A 2 -7.88 8.83 -10.03
CA ASP A 2 -8.39 7.64 -9.33
C ASP A 2 -7.32 6.99 -8.44
N ASP A 3 -6.05 7.10 -8.81
CA ASP A 3 -4.93 6.62 -8.00
C ASP A 3 -4.44 7.68 -6.99
N PHE A 4 -4.22 7.26 -5.75
CA PHE A 4 -3.61 8.07 -4.68
C PHE A 4 -2.62 7.20 -3.90
N THR A 5 -1.71 7.85 -3.18
CA THR A 5 -0.70 7.16 -2.35
C THR A 5 -0.65 7.82 -0.99
N LEU A 6 -0.85 7.02 0.05
CA LEU A 6 -0.77 7.46 1.44
C LEU A 6 0.60 7.04 2.01
N ILE A 7 1.26 7.96 2.69
CA ILE A 7 2.55 7.72 3.34
C ILE A 7 2.42 8.13 4.80
N SER A 8 2.68 7.18 5.69
CA SER A 8 2.71 7.39 7.13
C SER A 8 3.94 6.72 7.72
N SER A 9 4.49 7.31 8.78
CA SER A 9 5.59 6.74 9.57
C SER A 9 5.14 5.65 10.55
N SER A 10 3.82 5.50 10.77
CA SER A 10 3.27 4.57 11.77
C SER A 10 1.96 3.95 11.31
N LYS A 11 1.61 2.81 11.93
CA LYS A 11 0.31 2.14 11.71
C LYS A 11 -0.85 3.05 12.12
N ALA A 12 -0.77 3.68 13.29
CA ALA A 12 -1.80 4.59 13.78
C ALA A 12 -2.00 5.80 12.85
N GLY A 13 -0.91 6.37 12.32
CA GLY A 13 -1.01 7.43 11.32
C GLY A 13 -1.66 6.95 10.03
N MET A 14 -1.44 5.70 9.61
CA MET A 14 -2.10 5.11 8.45
C MET A 14 -3.60 4.88 8.71
N GLU A 15 -3.97 4.38 9.90
CA GLU A 15 -5.35 4.22 10.34
C GLU A 15 -6.11 5.55 10.29
N PHE A 16 -5.49 6.63 10.79
CA PHE A 16 -6.03 7.98 10.73
C PHE A 16 -6.21 8.47 9.28
N MET A 17 -5.19 8.32 8.43
CA MET A 17 -5.28 8.74 7.02
C MET A 17 -6.34 7.94 6.25
N LEU A 18 -6.45 6.63 6.49
CA LEU A 18 -7.48 5.78 5.87
C LEU A 18 -8.88 6.19 6.33
N SER A 19 -9.05 6.53 7.61
CA SER A 19 -10.33 7.02 8.14
C SER A 19 -10.76 8.31 7.43
N ILE A 20 -9.86 9.30 7.31
CA ILE A 20 -10.11 10.53 6.54
C ILE A 20 -10.42 10.21 5.06
N THR A 21 -9.73 9.23 4.49
CA THR A 21 -9.90 8.84 3.08
C THR A 21 -11.30 8.27 2.83
N GLU A 22 -11.81 7.41 3.71
CA GLU A 22 -13.17 6.88 3.60
C GLU A 22 -14.23 7.98 3.76
N GLU A 23 -14.04 8.94 4.70
CA GLU A 23 -14.92 10.10 4.81
C GLU A 23 -14.93 10.95 3.53
N PHE A 24 -13.75 11.18 2.95
CA PHE A 24 -13.61 11.90 1.69
C PHE A 24 -14.37 11.20 0.56
N TYR A 25 -14.30 9.86 0.46
CA TYR A 25 -15.04 9.13 -0.55
C TYR A 25 -16.54 9.27 -0.40
N GLN A 26 -17.03 9.16 0.83
CA GLN A 26 -18.45 9.32 1.13
C GLN A 26 -18.95 10.72 0.76
N ILE A 27 -18.21 11.78 1.12
CA ILE A 27 -18.56 13.16 0.77
C ILE A 27 -18.67 13.35 -0.75
N ASN A 28 -17.80 12.67 -1.51
CA ASN A 28 -17.74 12.79 -2.96
C ASN A 28 -18.62 11.79 -3.71
N ASN A 29 -19.43 10.97 -3.01
CA ASN A 29 -20.20 9.86 -3.62
C ASN A 29 -19.32 8.93 -4.48
N THR A 30 -18.12 8.67 -4.01
CA THR A 30 -17.17 7.73 -4.62
C THR A 30 -16.86 6.60 -3.64
N SER A 31 -16.17 5.57 -4.10
CA SER A 31 -15.68 4.50 -3.24
C SER A 31 -14.36 3.96 -3.78
N ALA A 32 -13.52 3.44 -2.90
CA ALA A 32 -12.31 2.74 -3.29
C ALA A 32 -12.55 1.22 -3.38
N ASN A 33 -11.81 0.59 -4.29
CA ASN A 33 -11.72 -0.86 -4.32
C ASN A 33 -10.55 -1.31 -3.43
N HIS A 34 -10.85 -1.63 -2.17
CA HIS A 34 -9.84 -2.04 -1.19
C HIS A 34 -9.04 -3.29 -1.63
N ASN A 35 -9.58 -4.14 -2.51
CA ASN A 35 -8.85 -5.30 -3.04
C ASN A 35 -7.67 -4.91 -3.93
N LYS A 36 -7.63 -3.68 -4.43
CA LYS A 36 -6.53 -3.15 -5.25
C LYS A 36 -5.46 -2.45 -4.41
N TYR A 37 -5.63 -2.33 -3.10
CA TYR A 37 -4.65 -1.66 -2.26
C TYR A 37 -3.36 -2.48 -2.18
N VAL A 38 -2.24 -1.77 -2.29
CA VAL A 38 -0.89 -2.33 -2.17
C VAL A 38 -0.22 -1.68 -0.97
N LEU A 39 0.25 -2.49 -0.03
CA LEU A 39 0.96 -2.00 1.15
C LEU A 39 2.45 -2.31 1.06
N ILE A 40 3.24 -1.27 1.31
CA ILE A 40 4.68 -1.29 1.47
C ILE A 40 4.99 -0.86 2.90
N THR A 41 5.76 -1.67 3.63
CA THR A 41 6.14 -1.36 5.01
C THR A 41 7.57 -1.78 5.30
N ASN A 42 8.27 -0.97 6.10
CA ASN A 42 9.59 -1.27 6.66
C ASN A 42 9.50 -1.79 8.11
N SER A 43 8.28 -1.93 8.68
CA SER A 43 8.08 -2.34 10.07
C SER A 43 8.17 -3.85 10.30
N LEU A 44 8.09 -4.65 9.22
CA LEU A 44 8.15 -6.12 9.30
C LEU A 44 9.59 -6.63 9.06
N PRO A 45 9.99 -7.78 9.65
CA PRO A 45 11.33 -8.32 9.48
C PRO A 45 11.71 -8.56 8.02
N LEU A 46 12.92 -8.17 7.62
CA LEU A 46 13.47 -8.33 6.26
C LEU A 46 13.75 -9.79 5.84
N THR A 47 13.51 -10.76 6.71
CA THR A 47 14.03 -12.14 6.58
C THR A 47 13.12 -13.06 5.77
N SER A 48 11.89 -12.65 5.45
CA SER A 48 10.92 -13.50 4.75
C SER A 48 10.91 -13.26 3.23
N ASN A 49 11.43 -14.24 2.50
CA ASN A 49 11.11 -14.46 1.08
C ASN A 49 9.67 -14.99 0.89
N SER A 50 8.90 -15.13 1.98
CA SER A 50 7.52 -15.60 2.00
C SER A 50 6.51 -14.45 2.01
N THR A 51 5.27 -14.77 1.62
CA THR A 51 4.11 -13.87 1.76
C THR A 51 4.03 -13.35 3.19
N LEU A 52 3.96 -12.02 3.35
CA LEU A 52 3.79 -11.38 4.65
C LEU A 52 2.35 -11.55 5.13
N PRO A 53 2.11 -11.70 6.45
CA PRO A 53 0.75 -11.78 6.96
C PRO A 53 -0.03 -10.49 6.64
N PRO A 54 -1.34 -10.58 6.38
CA PRO A 54 -2.18 -9.40 6.22
C PRO A 54 -2.13 -8.49 7.45
N ILE A 55 -2.13 -7.18 7.20
CA ILE A 55 -2.21 -6.16 8.25
C ILE A 55 -3.60 -5.53 8.21
N THR A 56 -4.29 -5.57 9.35
CA THR A 56 -5.58 -4.90 9.54
C THR A 56 -5.36 -3.51 10.14
N PHE A 57 -5.88 -2.50 9.44
CA PHE A 57 -6.00 -1.12 9.89
C PHE A 57 -7.41 -0.92 10.43
N ASN A 58 -7.53 -0.54 11.70
CA ASN A 58 -8.82 -0.21 12.29
C ASN A 58 -9.10 1.26 12.01
N LEU A 59 -10.30 1.57 11.51
CA LEU A 59 -10.66 2.92 11.12
C LEU A 59 -11.59 3.53 12.18
N ASP A 60 -11.50 4.85 12.32
CA ASP A 60 -12.40 5.62 13.16
C ASP A 60 -13.76 5.72 12.46
N LEU A 61 -14.80 5.23 13.13
CA LEU A 61 -16.17 5.28 12.63
C LEU A 61 -16.76 6.67 12.86
N SER A 62 -17.51 7.15 11.87
CA SER A 62 -18.21 8.44 11.94
C SER A 62 -19.50 8.39 11.12
N SER A 63 -20.27 9.48 11.10
CA SER A 63 -21.42 9.59 10.19
C SER A 63 -21.02 9.56 8.71
N LEU A 64 -19.73 9.74 8.41
CA LEU A 64 -19.18 9.76 7.06
C LEU A 64 -18.27 8.56 6.78
N ASN A 65 -17.97 7.71 7.77
CA ASN A 65 -17.21 6.49 7.59
C ASN A 65 -17.87 5.31 8.32
N SER A 66 -18.40 4.36 7.54
CA SER A 66 -18.98 3.11 8.05
C SER A 66 -18.07 1.90 7.86
N VAL A 67 -16.83 2.09 7.37
CA VAL A 67 -15.86 1.01 7.16
C VAL A 67 -15.07 0.80 8.45
N PRO A 68 -15.24 -0.32 9.17
CA PRO A 68 -14.61 -0.51 10.48
C PRO A 68 -13.13 -0.86 10.38
N SER A 69 -12.73 -1.55 9.31
CA SER A 69 -11.33 -1.90 9.09
C SER A 69 -11.05 -2.19 7.63
N ILE A 70 -9.78 -2.03 7.26
CA ILE A 70 -9.24 -2.40 5.96
C ILE A 70 -8.08 -3.35 6.20
N THR A 71 -8.08 -4.50 5.53
CA THR A 71 -7.01 -5.51 5.66
C THR A 71 -6.24 -5.60 4.36
N ILE A 72 -4.92 -5.39 4.42
CA ILE A 72 -4.04 -5.36 3.24
C ILE A 72 -2.88 -6.32 3.47
N THR A 73 -2.62 -7.19 2.48
CA THR A 73 -1.43 -8.05 2.47
C THR A 73 -0.23 -7.24 1.97
N PRO A 74 0.82 -7.02 2.79
CA PRO A 74 1.97 -6.28 2.35
C PRO A 74 2.77 -7.05 1.29
N ILE A 75 3.35 -6.32 0.34
CA ILE A 75 4.29 -6.91 -0.60
C ILE A 75 5.63 -7.17 0.10
N SER A 76 6.31 -8.26 -0.26
CA SER A 76 7.63 -8.57 0.30
C SER A 76 8.61 -7.43 -0.01
N MET A 77 9.47 -7.06 0.94
CA MET A 77 10.49 -6.02 0.72
C MET A 77 11.50 -6.35 -0.40
N THR A 78 11.54 -7.61 -0.85
CA THR A 78 12.35 -8.04 -2.00
C THR A 78 11.68 -7.75 -3.35
N THR A 79 10.39 -7.43 -3.36
CA THR A 79 9.65 -7.08 -4.57
C THR A 79 9.89 -5.62 -4.94
N SER A 80 9.92 -5.35 -6.25
CA SER A 80 9.91 -3.97 -6.74
C SER A 80 8.47 -3.53 -6.94
N PHE A 81 8.21 -2.25 -6.70
CA PHE A 81 6.91 -1.65 -6.98
C PHE A 81 7.07 -0.43 -7.87
N ARG A 82 6.03 -0.07 -8.61
CA ARG A 82 6.02 1.07 -9.51
C ARG A 82 5.22 2.21 -8.89
N PHE A 83 5.79 3.39 -8.83
CA PHE A 83 5.11 4.62 -8.40
C PHE A 83 5.43 5.72 -9.41
N LEU A 84 4.38 6.31 -9.99
CA LEU A 84 4.49 7.35 -11.04
C LEU A 84 5.42 6.96 -12.20
N GLY A 85 5.38 5.70 -12.63
CA GLY A 85 6.24 5.21 -13.71
C GLY A 85 7.62 4.73 -13.28
N VAL A 86 8.06 5.02 -12.06
CA VAL A 86 9.40 4.72 -11.55
C VAL A 86 9.40 3.48 -10.65
N TRP A 87 10.40 2.62 -10.80
CA TRP A 87 10.57 1.42 -9.99
C TRP A 87 11.32 1.73 -8.68
N PHE A 88 10.74 1.30 -7.58
CA PHE A 88 11.31 1.37 -6.25
C PHE A 88 11.54 -0.03 -5.68
N ASN A 89 12.59 -0.17 -4.88
CA ASN A 89 12.84 -1.34 -4.06
C ASN A 89 13.23 -0.89 -2.65
N ILE A 90 12.65 -1.53 -1.63
CA ILE A 90 12.88 -1.17 -0.23
C ILE A 90 14.23 -1.71 0.23
N LYS A 91 14.67 -2.85 -0.33
CA LYS A 91 16.04 -3.32 -0.16
C LYS A 91 16.94 -2.45 -1.03
N SER A 92 17.94 -1.82 -0.44
CA SER A 92 18.98 -1.08 -1.18
C SER A 92 19.94 -2.04 -1.93
N SER A 93 19.40 -3.04 -2.63
CA SER A 93 20.14 -3.95 -3.49
C SER A 93 20.02 -3.49 -4.93
N ARG A 94 21.15 -3.44 -5.65
CA ARG A 94 21.20 -3.12 -7.08
C ARG A 94 20.70 -4.26 -7.98
N ASP A 95 20.41 -5.43 -7.42
CA ASP A 95 19.99 -6.61 -8.18
C ASP A 95 18.59 -6.45 -8.80
N PHE A 96 17.75 -5.56 -8.25
CA PHE A 96 16.40 -5.34 -8.77
C PHE A 96 16.41 -4.69 -10.16
N ILE A 97 17.34 -3.76 -10.42
CA ILE A 97 17.49 -3.05 -11.70
C ILE A 97 17.63 -4.06 -12.85
N LYS A 98 18.44 -5.10 -12.65
CA LYS A 98 18.69 -6.15 -13.67
C LYS A 98 17.45 -6.99 -13.99
N LYS A 99 16.54 -7.18 -13.02
CA LYS A 99 15.29 -7.93 -13.23
C LYS A 99 14.23 -7.10 -13.96
N GLN A 100 14.21 -5.79 -13.76
CA GLN A 100 13.26 -4.90 -14.44
C GLN A 100 13.63 -4.68 -15.91
N LEU A 101 14.92 -4.52 -16.22
CA LEU A 101 15.41 -4.41 -17.60
C LEU A 101 14.98 -5.61 -18.48
N LYS A 102 14.94 -6.82 -17.92
CA LYS A 102 14.48 -8.02 -18.65
C LYS A 102 12.96 -8.08 -18.89
N ARG A 103 12.18 -7.30 -18.14
CA ARG A 103 10.71 -7.31 -18.20
C ARG A 103 10.18 -6.24 -19.15
N GLU A 104 10.87 -5.11 -19.25
CA GLU A 104 10.51 -4.01 -20.17
C GLU A 104 10.99 -4.24 -21.63
N GLU A 105 11.89 -5.19 -21.89
CA GLU A 105 12.28 -5.56 -23.28
C GLU A 105 11.21 -6.37 -24.05
N TRP A 106 10.09 -6.75 -23.41
CA TRP A 106 9.05 -7.61 -23.99
C TRP A 106 7.63 -7.02 -23.96
N ASP A 107 7.47 -5.74 -23.61
CA ASP A 107 6.23 -4.96 -23.77
C ASP A 107 6.41 -3.91 -24.89
#